data_AF-A0A7Y3A1V2-F1
#
_entry.id   AF-A0A7Y3A1V2-F1
#
_cell.length_a   1.000
_cell.length_b   1.000
_cell.length_c   1.000
_cell.angle_alpha   90.00
_cell.angle_beta   90.00
_cell.angle_gamma   90.00
#
_symmetry.space_group_name_H-M   'P 1'
#
loop_
_entity.id
_entity.type
_entity.pdbx_description
1 polymer ?
#
loop_
_entity_poly.entity_id
_entity_poly.type
_entity_poly.pdbx_seq_one_letter_code
_entity_poly.pdbx_strand_id
1 'polypeptide(L)'
;MKTIKSYLLIAAIAFSSALTASTNPIEANPAETVKSTVITKEVGKLLQNPTFLVDHDTYAEVTLTINKNNELVVLSVDSDDKQVEGFIKGRLNYHVLPEAFKSGERTFIVPVKIEAELF
;
A
#
# COMPACT_ATOMS: atom_id res chain seq x y z
N MET A 1 -25.41 35.59 -50.30
CA MET A 1 -25.70 35.57 -48.85
C MET A 1 -25.66 34.13 -48.36
N LYS A 2 -25.01 33.90 -47.21
CA LYS A 2 -25.15 32.75 -46.28
C LYS A 2 -24.81 31.39 -46.91
N THR A 3 -23.69 30.75 -46.56
CA THR A 3 -23.75 29.59 -45.62
C THR A 3 -22.44 29.24 -44.90
N ILE A 4 -21.34 29.99 -45.01
CA ILE A 4 -20.03 29.61 -44.42
C ILE A 4 -19.92 29.87 -42.89
N LYS A 5 -21.03 29.90 -42.14
CA LYS A 5 -21.00 30.33 -40.73
C LYS A 5 -21.09 29.23 -39.67
N SER A 6 -21.07 27.93 -40.00
CA SER A 6 -21.42 26.91 -38.98
C SER A 6 -20.44 25.77 -38.70
N TYR A 7 -19.26 25.71 -39.31
CA TYR A 7 -18.31 24.59 -39.07
C TYR A 7 -17.02 24.96 -38.32
N LEU A 8 -16.88 26.21 -37.87
CA LEU A 8 -15.67 26.66 -37.15
C LEU A 8 -15.80 26.66 -35.63
N LEU A 9 -16.91 26.16 -35.06
CA LEU A 9 -17.19 26.26 -33.62
C LEU A 9 -17.06 24.93 -32.83
N ILE A 10 -16.83 23.79 -33.48
CA ILE A 10 -16.74 22.49 -32.75
C ILE A 10 -15.28 22.11 -32.43
N ALA A 11 -14.28 22.85 -32.92
CA ALA A 11 -12.86 22.59 -32.66
C ALA A 11 -12.30 23.27 -31.39
N ALA A 12 -13.14 23.59 -30.40
CA ALA A 12 -12.72 24.35 -29.20
C ALA A 12 -12.87 23.62 -27.86
N ILE A 13 -13.35 22.38 -27.83
CA ILE A 13 -13.46 21.59 -26.58
C ILE A 13 -12.76 20.24 -26.76
N ALA A 14 -11.47 20.29 -27.08
CA ALA A 14 -10.60 19.13 -27.05
C ALA A 14 -9.28 19.49 -26.35
N PHE A 15 -9.38 20.16 -25.21
CA PHE A 15 -8.32 20.23 -24.22
C PHE A 15 -8.89 19.73 -22.91
N SER A 16 -9.18 18.43 -22.87
CA SER A 16 -9.30 17.72 -21.61
C SER A 16 -7.92 17.82 -20.95
N SER A 17 -7.82 18.68 -19.96
CA SER A 17 -6.65 18.82 -19.10
C SER A 17 -6.28 17.45 -18.57
N ALA A 18 -5.19 16.87 -19.09
CA ALA A 18 -4.50 15.80 -18.41
C ALA A 18 -3.94 16.40 -17.12
N LEU A 19 -4.73 16.31 -16.04
CA LEU A 19 -4.25 16.54 -14.68
C LEU A 19 -3.24 15.43 -14.39
N THR A 20 -1.97 15.68 -14.73
CA THR A 20 -0.87 14.87 -14.24
C THR A 20 -0.72 15.17 -12.75
N ALA A 21 -1.15 14.23 -11.91
CA ALA A 21 -0.85 14.26 -10.49
C ALA A 21 0.67 14.15 -10.31
N SER A 22 1.35 15.29 -10.15
CA SER A 22 2.76 15.32 -9.77
C SER A 22 2.85 14.98 -8.29
N THR A 23 3.00 13.70 -7.96
CA THR A 23 3.47 13.31 -6.63
C THR A 23 4.93 13.71 -6.55
N ASN A 24 5.24 14.77 -5.80
CA ASN A 24 6.64 15.09 -5.51
C ASN A 24 7.24 13.87 -4.78
N PRO A 25 8.31 13.25 -5.31
CA PRO A 25 9.02 12.23 -4.57
C PRO A 25 9.56 12.92 -3.31
N ILE A 26 9.11 12.50 -2.14
CA ILE A 26 9.80 12.84 -0.90
C ILE A 26 11.20 12.26 -1.07
N GLU A 27 12.22 13.11 -1.07
CA GLU A 27 13.62 12.66 -1.10
C GLU A 27 13.86 11.81 0.15
N ALA A 28 13.70 10.50 0.00
CA ALA A 28 13.80 9.58 1.11
C ALA A 28 15.28 9.43 1.47
N ASN A 29 15.61 9.67 2.74
CA ASN A 29 16.94 9.41 3.26
C ASN A 29 17.32 7.94 2.95
N PRO A 30 18.50 7.65 2.35
CA PRO A 30 18.95 6.29 2.05
C PRO A 30 18.86 5.32 3.24
N ALA A 31 19.08 5.79 4.46
CA ALA A 31 18.95 4.96 5.66
C ALA A 31 17.49 4.59 5.96
N GLU A 32 16.53 5.46 5.62
CA GLU A 32 15.10 5.21 5.82
C GLU A 32 14.53 4.28 4.76
N THR A 33 14.98 4.40 3.51
CA THR A 33 14.60 3.46 2.43
C THR A 33 15.07 2.04 2.70
N VAL A 34 16.31 1.87 3.19
CA VAL A 34 16.82 0.55 3.61
C VAL A 34 15.96 -0.03 4.73
N LYS A 35 15.65 0.75 5.77
CA LYS A 35 14.83 0.31 6.90
C LYS A 35 13.39 -0.05 6.49
N SER A 36 12.78 0.75 5.61
CA SER A 36 11.46 0.45 5.03
C SER A 36 11.47 -0.88 4.26
N THR A 37 12.48 -1.10 3.42
CA THR A 37 12.63 -2.34 2.65
C THR A 37 12.76 -3.57 3.54
N VAL A 38 13.52 -3.44 4.64
CA VAL A 38 13.74 -4.52 5.60
C VAL A 38 12.45 -4.86 6.36
N ILE A 39 11.66 -3.87 6.76
CA ILE A 39 10.34 -4.09 7.38
C ILE A 39 9.37 -4.74 6.41
N THR A 40 9.27 -4.27 5.17
CA THR A 40 8.42 -4.87 4.14
C THR A 40 8.75 -6.34 3.92
N LYS A 41 10.05 -6.68 3.87
CA LYS A 41 10.49 -8.07 3.72
C LYS A 41 10.09 -8.94 4.92
N GLU A 42 10.17 -8.41 6.14
CA GLU A 42 9.81 -9.15 7.34
C GLU A 42 8.29 -9.37 7.43
N VAL A 43 7.49 -8.33 7.15
CA VAL A 43 6.03 -8.44 7.04
C VAL A 43 5.66 -9.51 6.01
N GLY A 44 6.29 -9.51 4.83
CA GLY A 44 6.05 -10.52 3.81
C GLY A 44 6.30 -11.95 4.28
N LYS A 45 7.31 -12.20 5.13
CA LYS A 45 7.55 -13.53 5.70
C LYS A 45 6.47 -13.94 6.70
N LEU A 46 6.06 -13.02 7.57
CA LEU A 46 5.06 -13.28 8.61
C LEU A 46 3.67 -13.59 8.03
N LEU A 47 3.39 -13.07 6.83
CA LEU A 47 2.14 -13.29 6.10
C LEU A 47 2.17 -14.52 5.17
N GLN A 48 3.24 -15.31 5.14
CA GLN A 48 3.28 -16.53 4.32
C GLN A 48 2.30 -17.60 4.81
N ASN A 49 1.89 -18.46 3.88
CA ASN A 49 1.04 -19.63 4.12
C ASN A 49 -0.26 -19.27 4.86
N PRO A 50 -1.15 -18.47 4.23
CA PRO A 50 -2.50 -18.27 4.74
C PRO A 50 -3.22 -19.63 4.82
N THR A 51 -4.07 -19.80 5.84
CA THR A 51 -4.87 -21.02 6.01
C THR A 51 -6.23 -20.93 5.34
N PHE A 52 -6.37 -20.01 4.39
CA PHE A 52 -7.58 -19.69 3.66
C PHE A 52 -7.20 -19.28 2.24
N LEU A 53 -8.19 -19.26 1.37
CA LEU A 53 -8.04 -18.94 -0.03
C LEU A 53 -8.78 -17.65 -0.33
N VAL A 54 -8.29 -16.91 -1.31
CA VAL A 54 -8.97 -15.76 -1.88
C VAL A 54 -9.36 -16.08 -3.31
N ASP A 55 -10.60 -15.78 -3.69
CA ASP A 55 -11.12 -16.06 -5.04
C ASP A 55 -10.52 -15.12 -6.11
N HIS A 56 -9.97 -13.99 -5.67
CA HIS A 56 -9.34 -12.98 -6.50
C HIS A 56 -8.19 -12.32 -5.74
N ASP A 57 -7.23 -11.77 -6.48
CA ASP A 57 -6.13 -11.00 -5.91
C ASP A 57 -6.68 -9.91 -4.99
N THR A 58 -6.32 -9.99 -3.72
CA THR A 58 -6.79 -9.07 -2.69
C THR A 58 -5.66 -8.17 -2.24
N TYR A 59 -5.95 -6.88 -2.15
CA TYR A 59 -4.99 -5.86 -1.75
C TYR A 59 -5.35 -5.32 -0.37
N ALA A 60 -4.33 -5.00 0.41
CA ALA A 60 -4.49 -4.32 1.69
C ALA A 60 -3.38 -3.29 1.90
N GLU A 61 -3.73 -2.13 2.45
CA GLU A 61 -2.74 -1.17 2.94
C GLU A 61 -2.63 -1.30 4.46
N VAL A 62 -1.45 -1.71 4.94
CA VAL A 62 -1.21 -1.96 6.36
C VAL A 62 -0.40 -0.80 6.95
N THR A 63 -1.01 -0.04 7.85
CA THR A 63 -0.27 0.96 8.64
C THR A 63 0.15 0.32 9.95
N LEU A 64 1.44 0.34 10.24
CA LEU A 64 2.02 -0.28 11.43
C LEU A 64 3.13 0.58 12.05
N THR A 65 3.45 0.32 13.31
CA THR A 65 4.58 0.93 14.02
C THR A 65 5.36 -0.13 14.77
N ILE A 66 6.55 0.21 15.24
CA ILE A 66 7.35 -0.63 16.14
C ILE A 66 7.31 0.02 17.51
N ASN A 67 6.81 -0.69 18.52
CA ASN A 67 6.72 -0.17 19.88
C ASN A 67 8.07 -0.27 20.62
N LYS A 68 8.12 0.23 21.85
CA LYS A 68 9.31 0.20 22.72
C LYS A 68 9.80 -1.21 23.08
N ASN A 69 8.95 -2.23 22.94
CA ASN A 69 9.27 -3.64 23.16
C ASN A 69 9.84 -4.30 21.89
N ASN A 70 10.02 -3.53 20.81
CA ASN A 70 10.42 -4.02 19.49
C ASN A 70 9.37 -4.95 18.86
N GLU A 71 8.09 -4.74 19.19
CA GLU A 71 6.97 -5.47 18.60
C GLU A 71 6.32 -4.65 17.48
N LEU A 72 5.88 -5.34 16.43
CA LEU A 72 4.99 -4.76 15.41
C LEU A 72 3.64 -4.45 16.05
N VAL A 73 3.13 -3.23 15.90
CA VAL A 73 1.79 -2.85 16.29
C VAL A 73 1.05 -2.38 15.06
N VAL A 74 -0.03 -3.07 14.71
CA VAL A 74 -0.88 -2.73 13.57
C VAL A 74 -1.82 -1.60 13.97
N LEU A 75 -1.71 -0.46 13.29
CA LEU A 75 -2.55 0.72 13.51
C LEU A 75 -3.82 0.64 12.65
N SER A 76 -3.70 0.22 11.39
CA SER A 76 -4.82 -0.03 10.49
C SER A 76 -4.50 -1.09 9.44
N VAL A 77 -5.54 -1.71 8.92
CA VAL A 77 -5.50 -2.54 7.72
C VAL A 77 -6.68 -2.09 6.86
N ASP A 78 -6.37 -1.43 5.75
CA ASP A 78 -7.36 -1.00 4.77
C ASP A 78 -7.51 -2.11 3.72
N SER A 79 -8.60 -2.87 3.78
CA SER A 79 -8.91 -3.95 2.86
C SER A 79 -10.42 -4.17 2.83
N ASP A 80 -10.95 -4.50 1.65
CA ASP A 80 -12.37 -4.83 1.46
C ASP A 80 -12.73 -6.24 1.97
N ASP A 81 -11.72 -7.09 2.21
CA ASP A 81 -11.90 -8.46 2.69
C ASP A 81 -11.61 -8.56 4.20
N LYS A 82 -12.64 -8.90 4.98
CA LYS A 82 -12.55 -9.04 6.43
C LYS A 82 -11.74 -10.26 6.89
N GLN A 83 -11.69 -11.32 6.10
CA GLN A 83 -10.84 -12.48 6.36
C GLN A 83 -9.36 -12.09 6.20
N VAL A 84 -9.03 -11.36 5.14
CA VAL A 84 -7.67 -10.81 4.93
C VAL A 84 -7.30 -9.82 6.03
N GLU A 85 -8.20 -8.92 6.41
CA GLU A 85 -7.98 -7.97 7.51
C GLU A 85 -7.65 -8.71 8.83
N GLY A 86 -8.45 -9.72 9.16
CA GLY A 86 -8.26 -10.54 10.36
C GLY A 86 -6.96 -11.34 10.34
N PHE A 87 -6.62 -11.94 9.19
CA PHE A 87 -5.38 -12.67 9.01
C PHE A 87 -4.14 -11.79 9.22
N ILE A 88 -4.10 -10.62 8.56
CA ILE A 88 -2.99 -9.67 8.67
C ILE A 88 -2.80 -9.25 10.13
N LYS A 89 -3.88 -8.84 10.80
CA LYS A 89 -3.83 -8.46 12.22
C LYS A 89 -3.35 -9.62 13.10
N GLY A 90 -3.86 -10.83 12.88
CA GLY A 90 -3.50 -12.02 13.66
C GLY A 90 -2.04 -12.46 13.48
N ARG A 91 -1.45 -12.23 12.30
CA ARG A 91 -0.05 -12.56 12.01
C ARG A 91 0.94 -11.50 12.50
N LEU A 92 0.57 -10.22 12.40
CA LEU A 92 1.51 -9.12 12.61
C LEU A 92 1.42 -8.49 14.00
N ASN A 93 0.21 -8.33 14.55
CA ASN A 93 0.03 -7.48 15.72
C ASN A 93 0.67 -8.11 16.96
N TYR A 94 1.50 -7.32 17.64
CA TYR A 94 2.39 -7.69 18.75
C TYR A 94 3.46 -8.75 18.42
N HIS A 95 3.80 -8.95 17.14
CA HIS A 95 4.91 -9.83 16.78
C HIS A 95 6.26 -9.20 17.15
N VAL A 96 7.04 -9.89 17.98
CA VAL A 96 8.38 -9.42 18.41
C VAL A 96 9.36 -9.52 17.24
N LEU A 97 9.98 -8.40 16.88
CA LEU A 97 11.01 -8.36 15.85
C LEU A 97 12.40 -8.68 16.41
N PRO A 98 13.33 -9.18 15.58
CA PRO A 98 14.74 -9.27 15.93
C PRO A 98 15.35 -7.90 16.30
N GLU A 99 16.42 -7.90 17.10
CA GLU A 99 17.04 -6.64 17.57
C GLU A 99 17.57 -5.74 16.44
N ALA A 100 17.88 -6.31 15.28
CA ALA A 100 18.31 -5.56 14.09
C ALA A 100 17.27 -4.53 13.60
N PHE A 101 16.02 -4.67 14.03
CA PHE A 101 14.92 -3.79 13.70
C PHE A 101 14.69 -2.68 14.73
N LYS A 102 15.48 -2.64 15.83
CA LYS A 102 15.40 -1.59 16.83
C LYS A 102 15.58 -0.24 16.15
N SER A 103 14.47 0.48 16.10
CA SER A 103 14.29 1.74 15.43
C SER A 103 13.54 2.61 16.43
N GLY A 104 13.83 3.91 16.44
CA GLY A 104 12.91 4.86 17.10
C GLY A 104 11.49 4.71 16.57
N GLU A 105 10.53 5.26 17.31
CA GLU A 105 9.10 5.23 16.97
C GLU A 105 8.90 5.74 15.53
N ARG A 106 8.51 4.83 14.63
CA ARG A 106 8.27 5.12 13.23
C ARG A 106 7.08 4.32 12.74
N THR A 107 6.22 5.02 12.01
CA THR A 107 5.09 4.43 11.32
C THR A 107 5.50 4.05 9.90
N PHE A 108 5.10 2.86 9.48
CA PHE A 108 5.31 2.32 8.15
C PHE A 108 3.96 2.05 7.49
N ILE A 109 3.88 2.28 6.19
CA ILE A 109 2.74 1.90 5.36
C ILE A 109 3.25 0.81 4.42
N VAL A 110 2.69 -0.40 4.56
CA VAL A 110 3.13 -1.59 3.83
C VAL A 110 1.97 -2.08 2.96
N PRO A 111 2.06 -1.96 1.62
CA PRO A 111 1.09 -2.58 0.73
C PRO A 111 1.28 -4.10 0.74
N VAL A 112 0.19 -4.83 0.91
CA VAL A 112 0.13 -6.29 0.93
C VAL A 112 -0.77 -6.76 -0.20
N LYS A 113 -0.31 -7.77 -0.94
CA LYS A 113 -1.10 -8.50 -1.93
C LYS A 113 -1.20 -9.96 -1.49
N ILE A 114 -2.42 -10.49 -1.42
CA ILE A 114 -2.69 -11.92 -1.30
C ILE A 114 -3.18 -12.40 -2.67
N GLU A 115 -2.47 -13.38 -3.23
CA GLU A 115 -2.75 -13.89 -4.57
C GLU A 115 -3.86 -14.94 -4.53
N ALA A 116 -4.71 -14.93 -5.54
CA ALA A 116 -5.70 -15.99 -5.70
C ALA A 116 -5.02 -17.33 -5.98
N GLU A 117 -5.50 -18.39 -5.30
CA GLU A 117 -5.17 -19.75 -5.71
C GLU A 117 -6.19 -20.21 -6.75
N LEU A 118 -5.75 -20.34 -8.00
CA LEU A 118 -6.54 -20.94 -9.07
C LEU A 118 -6.45 -22.47 -8.97
N PHE A 119 -7.59 -23.13 -8.75
CA PHE A 119 -7.73 -24.59 -8.79
C PHE A 119 -7.82 -25.13 -10.21
#